data_AF-A0A1C8L3J5-F1
#
_entry.id   AF-A0A1C8L3J5-F1
#
_cell.length_a   1.000
_cell.length_b   1.000
_cell.length_c   1.000
_cell.angle_alpha   90.00
_cell.angle_beta   90.00
_cell.angle_gamma   90.00
#
_symmetry.space_group_name_H-M   'P 1'
#
loop_
_entity.id
_entity.type
_entity.pdbx_description
1 polymer ?
#
loop_
_entity_poly.entity_id
_entity_poly.type
_entity_poly.pdbx_seq_one_letter_code
_entity_poly.pdbx_strand_id
1 'polypeptide(L)'
;ALPDVRDGLKPVHRRILYAMNDLGMTSDKPYKKSARIVGEVIGKYHPHGDSAVYESMVRMAQDFNYRYMLVDGHGNFGSVDGDSAAAMRYTEARMSKIAMEILRDITKDTIDYQDNYDGSEREPAVMPSRFPNLLVNGAAGIAVGMATNIPPHQLGEVIEGVLAVSENPEITNQELMEYIPGPDFPTAGQILGRSGIRKAYESGRGSITIRAKAEIEETSSGKERIIVTELPYQVNKARLIEKIADLVRDKKIEGITDLRDESDRNGMRIVIEIRRDANAHVILNNLYKQTALQTSFGINLLALVDGQPKVLSLKQCLEHYLDHQKVVIRRRTAYELRKAEARAHILEGLRIALDHLDAVISLIRNSQTAEIARTGLIEQFSLTEKQAQAILDMRLQRLTGLEREKIEEEYQSLVALIAELKDILANEERVLEIIREEL
;
A
#
# COMPACT_ATOMS: atom_id res chain seq x y z
N ALA A 1 -11.88 7.21 10.62
CA ALA A 1 -12.16 5.80 10.94
C ALA A 1 -12.30 4.90 9.72
N LEU A 2 -12.69 5.45 8.56
CA LEU A 2 -12.87 4.74 7.29
C LEU A 2 -11.64 4.93 6.39
N PRO A 3 -11.30 3.96 5.52
CA PRO A 3 -10.25 4.11 4.51
C PRO A 3 -10.75 4.91 3.30
N ASP A 4 -9.82 5.52 2.57
CA ASP A 4 -10.08 6.00 1.20
C ASP A 4 -10.12 4.80 0.23
N VAL A 5 -11.04 4.81 -0.73
CA VAL A 5 -11.20 3.70 -1.67
C VAL A 5 -9.96 3.47 -2.54
N ARG A 6 -9.22 4.55 -2.83
CA ARG A 6 -8.13 4.56 -3.83
C ARG A 6 -6.85 3.94 -3.31
N ASP A 7 -6.48 4.22 -2.06
CA ASP A 7 -5.25 3.72 -1.44
C ASP A 7 -5.48 2.74 -0.28
N GLY A 8 -6.74 2.57 0.16
CA GLY A 8 -7.06 1.69 1.28
C GLY A 8 -6.61 2.20 2.65
N LEU A 9 -6.11 3.43 2.75
CA LEU A 9 -5.53 3.97 3.98
C LEU A 9 -6.50 4.89 4.70
N LYS A 10 -6.49 4.78 6.04
CA LYS A 10 -7.01 5.83 6.93
C LYS A 10 -5.96 6.92 7.11
N PRO A 11 -6.34 8.14 7.53
CA PRO A 11 -5.40 9.25 7.70
C PRO A 11 -4.16 8.91 8.55
N VAL A 12 -4.31 8.22 9.69
CA VAL A 12 -3.17 7.84 10.54
C VAL A 12 -2.16 6.95 9.82
N HIS A 13 -2.62 5.95 9.04
CA HIS A 13 -1.74 5.05 8.30
C HIS A 13 -1.00 5.80 7.19
N ARG A 14 -1.73 6.65 6.44
CA ARG A 14 -1.16 7.50 5.38
C ARG A 14 -0.06 8.40 5.92
N ARG A 15 -0.32 9.07 7.05
CA ARG A 15 0.62 9.98 7.71
C ARG A 15 1.85 9.25 8.26
N ILE A 16 1.69 8.03 8.80
CA ILE A 16 2.82 7.20 9.22
C ILE A 16 3.74 6.90 8.03
N LEU A 17 3.19 6.37 6.94
CA LEU A 17 3.98 6.02 5.75
C LEU A 17 4.64 7.26 5.12
N TYR A 18 3.91 8.38 5.04
CA TYR A 18 4.44 9.65 4.53
C TYR A 18 5.59 10.18 5.39
N ALA A 19 5.42 10.24 6.72
CA ALA A 19 6.48 10.67 7.63
C ALA A 19 7.70 9.73 7.59
N MET A 20 7.50 8.43 7.45
CA MET A 20 8.59 7.47 7.29
C MET A 20 9.38 7.74 6.00
N ASN A 21 8.70 8.10 4.90
CA ASN A 21 9.34 8.49 3.66
C ASN A 21 10.12 9.80 3.79
N ASP A 22 9.54 10.84 4.41
CA ASP A 22 10.22 12.11 4.64
C ASP A 22 11.48 11.96 5.50
N LEU A 23 11.44 11.04 6.47
CA LEU A 23 12.58 10.67 7.30
C LEU A 23 13.60 9.75 6.58
N GLY A 24 13.38 9.41 5.31
CA GLY A 24 14.22 8.51 4.53
C GLY A 24 14.30 7.11 5.11
N MET A 25 13.21 6.60 5.70
CA MET A 25 13.12 5.26 6.28
C MET A 25 12.64 4.23 5.26
N THR A 26 13.28 4.24 4.09
CA THR A 26 13.01 3.31 3.00
C THR A 26 13.53 1.91 3.34
N SER A 27 13.02 0.90 2.64
CA SER A 27 13.31 -0.52 2.93
C SER A 27 14.80 -0.91 2.80
N ASP A 28 15.60 -0.13 2.08
CA ASP A 28 17.05 -0.30 1.91
C ASP A 28 17.88 0.35 3.02
N LYS A 29 17.26 1.14 3.92
CA LYS A 29 17.97 1.85 5.00
C LYS A 29 17.91 1.09 6.31
N PRO A 30 18.83 1.36 7.26
CA PRO A 30 18.76 0.81 8.61
C PRO A 30 17.47 1.21 9.33
N TYR A 31 17.03 0.36 10.26
CA TYR A 31 15.92 0.66 11.15
C TYR A 31 16.20 1.92 11.99
N LYS A 32 15.14 2.64 12.37
CA LYS A 32 15.22 3.77 13.29
C LYS A 32 14.23 3.58 14.42
N LYS A 33 14.51 4.20 15.58
CA LYS A 33 13.64 4.11 16.78
C LYS A 33 12.20 4.50 16.45
N SER A 34 11.25 3.67 16.86
CA SER A 34 9.82 3.89 16.66
C SER A 34 9.36 5.23 17.23
N ALA A 35 9.89 5.62 18.40
CA ALA A 35 9.60 6.92 19.03
C ALA A 35 9.93 8.12 18.12
N ARG A 36 10.96 8.01 17.26
CA ARG A 36 11.30 9.07 16.31
C ARG A 36 10.26 9.20 15.20
N ILE A 37 9.78 8.07 14.67
CA ILE A 37 8.72 8.05 13.64
C ILE A 37 7.44 8.64 14.22
N VAL A 38 7.03 8.16 15.40
CA VAL A 38 5.81 8.62 16.07
C VAL A 38 5.88 10.12 16.37
N GLY A 39 7.03 10.60 16.87
CA GLY A 39 7.26 12.02 17.13
C GLY A 39 7.11 12.90 15.88
N GLU A 40 7.64 12.46 14.74
CA GLU A 40 7.48 13.19 13.47
C GLU A 40 6.02 13.23 13.02
N VAL A 41 5.32 12.10 13.11
CA VAL A 41 3.92 11.99 12.71
C VAL A 41 3.04 12.92 13.54
N ILE A 42 3.18 12.90 14.87
CA ILE A 42 2.35 13.75 15.74
C ILE A 42 2.74 15.23 15.64
N GLY A 43 4.03 15.52 15.43
CA GLY A 43 4.54 16.88 15.36
C GLY A 43 4.18 17.61 14.07
N LYS A 44 3.97 16.88 12.96
CA LYS A 44 3.70 17.48 11.65
C LYS A 44 2.31 17.21 11.10
N TYR A 45 1.74 16.02 11.33
CA TYR A 45 0.60 15.56 10.54
C TYR A 45 -0.59 15.08 11.37
N HIS A 46 -0.39 14.49 12.55
CA HIS A 46 -1.45 13.79 13.28
C HIS A 46 -1.60 14.32 14.72
N PRO A 47 -2.46 15.33 14.96
CA PRO A 47 -2.61 16.00 16.25
C PRO A 47 -3.42 15.17 17.26
N HIS A 48 -2.98 13.94 17.51
CA HIS A 48 -3.56 12.96 18.44
C HIS A 48 -2.45 12.30 19.27
N GLY A 49 -2.84 11.50 20.27
CA GLY A 49 -1.89 10.84 21.17
C GLY A 49 -0.88 9.93 20.45
N ASP A 50 0.34 9.88 20.97
CA ASP A 50 1.44 9.06 20.45
C ASP A 50 1.10 7.57 20.44
N SER A 51 0.34 7.10 21.44
CA SER A 51 -0.11 5.71 21.55
C SER A 51 -0.93 5.26 20.33
N ALA A 52 -1.87 6.09 19.86
CA ALA A 52 -2.72 5.76 18.73
C ALA A 52 -1.92 5.63 17.42
N VAL A 53 -0.90 6.48 17.25
CA VAL A 53 0.02 6.42 16.10
C VAL A 53 0.91 5.18 16.21
N TYR A 54 1.49 4.94 17.37
CA TYR A 54 2.37 3.80 17.60
C TYR A 54 1.64 2.47 17.42
N GLU A 55 0.45 2.31 18.00
CA GLU A 55 -0.37 1.11 17.84
C GLU A 55 -0.77 0.89 16.36
N SER A 56 -1.10 1.95 15.64
CA SER A 56 -1.38 1.86 14.20
C SER A 56 -0.16 1.39 13.40
N MET A 57 1.03 1.91 13.73
CA MET A 57 2.30 1.49 13.11
C MET A 57 2.64 0.04 13.45
N VAL A 58 2.46 -0.35 14.72
CA VAL A 58 2.67 -1.73 15.19
C VAL A 58 1.78 -2.71 14.42
N ARG A 59 0.50 -2.39 14.24
CA ARG A 59 -0.41 -3.27 13.49
C ARG A 59 0.01 -3.45 12.03
N MET A 60 0.54 -2.40 11.39
CA MET A 60 1.09 -2.48 10.02
C MET A 60 2.37 -3.33 9.92
N ALA A 61 2.98 -3.69 11.05
CA ALA A 61 4.19 -4.51 11.15
C ALA A 61 3.93 -5.93 11.68
N GLN A 62 2.66 -6.31 11.87
CA GLN A 62 2.27 -7.62 12.37
C GLN A 62 1.75 -8.48 11.21
N ASP A 63 2.45 -9.58 10.93
CA ASP A 63 2.14 -10.52 9.85
C ASP A 63 0.80 -11.22 10.03
N PHE A 64 0.35 -11.43 11.27
CA PHE A 64 -0.96 -11.97 11.62
C PHE A 64 -2.11 -10.95 11.52
N ASN A 65 -1.81 -9.66 11.34
CA ASN A 65 -2.80 -8.59 11.19
C ASN A 65 -2.90 -8.09 9.74
N TYR A 66 -1.76 -7.80 9.11
CA TYR A 66 -1.68 -7.33 7.73
C TYR A 66 -1.24 -8.45 6.81
N ARG A 67 -2.02 -8.73 5.77
CA ARG A 67 -1.70 -9.77 4.79
C ARG A 67 -0.39 -9.49 4.04
N TYR A 68 -0.11 -8.22 3.81
CA TYR A 68 1.15 -7.69 3.31
C TYR A 68 1.56 -6.50 4.18
N MET A 69 2.44 -6.76 5.15
CA MET A 69 2.92 -5.75 6.11
C MET A 69 3.49 -4.52 5.40
N LEU A 70 3.07 -3.34 5.84
CA LEU A 70 3.54 -2.07 5.29
C LEU A 70 4.76 -1.53 6.07
N VAL A 71 4.94 -1.99 7.30
CA VAL A 71 6.06 -1.61 8.16
C VAL A 71 6.90 -2.86 8.45
N ASP A 72 8.22 -2.72 8.40
CA ASP A 72 9.19 -3.72 8.83
C ASP A 72 9.67 -3.31 10.23
N GLY A 73 9.32 -4.10 11.24
CA GLY A 73 9.57 -3.82 12.65
C GLY A 73 10.69 -4.70 13.23
N HIS A 74 11.57 -4.11 14.03
CA HIS A 74 12.62 -4.79 14.76
C HIS A 74 12.42 -4.66 16.28
N GLY A 75 12.42 -5.80 16.97
CA GLY A 75 12.09 -5.93 18.39
C GLY A 75 10.76 -6.64 18.61
N ASN A 76 10.20 -6.57 19.82
CA ASN A 76 8.90 -7.17 20.12
C ASN A 76 7.75 -6.27 19.61
N PHE A 77 7.11 -6.67 18.51
CA PHE A 77 5.93 -6.02 17.93
C PHE A 77 4.61 -6.71 18.31
N GLY A 78 4.61 -7.56 19.34
CA GLY A 78 3.44 -8.31 19.81
C GLY A 78 3.31 -9.68 19.17
N SER A 79 2.31 -10.44 19.59
CA SER A 79 2.10 -11.83 19.20
C SER A 79 0.62 -12.13 18.93
N VAL A 80 0.35 -13.26 18.26
CA VAL A 80 -1.01 -13.82 18.08
C VAL A 80 -1.68 -14.17 19.43
N ASP A 81 -0.85 -14.34 20.47
CA ASP A 81 -1.27 -14.70 21.82
C ASP A 81 -1.91 -13.50 22.53
N GLY A 82 -1.75 -12.30 21.96
CA GLY A 82 -2.26 -11.04 22.52
C GLY A 82 -1.25 -10.25 23.31
N ASP A 83 0.03 -10.63 23.27
CA ASP A 83 1.06 -9.80 23.87
C ASP A 83 1.12 -8.47 23.13
N SER A 84 1.06 -7.38 23.89
CA SER A 84 1.27 -6.06 23.35
C SER A 84 2.72 -5.92 22.86
N ALA A 85 2.91 -5.06 21.85
CA ALA A 85 4.25 -4.64 21.47
C ALA A 85 4.99 -4.00 22.65
N ALA A 86 6.32 -4.13 22.65
CA ALA A 86 7.16 -3.35 23.55
C ALA A 86 6.94 -1.85 23.31
N ALA A 87 7.21 -1.03 24.32
CA ALA A 87 7.08 0.43 24.18
C ALA A 87 7.97 0.97 23.04
N MET A 88 7.52 2.04 22.38
CA MET A 88 8.17 2.66 21.19
C MET A 88 9.63 3.11 21.39
N ARG A 89 10.13 3.16 22.63
CA ARG A 89 11.53 3.41 22.95
C ARG A 89 12.45 2.21 22.73
N TYR A 90 11.90 0.99 22.72
CA TYR A 90 12.65 -0.25 22.56
C TYR A 90 12.59 -0.80 21.13
N THR A 91 11.49 -0.53 20.41
CA THR A 91 11.31 -1.00 19.04
C THR A 91 11.91 -0.04 18.02
N GLU A 92 12.24 -0.58 16.86
CA GLU A 92 12.68 0.15 15.69
C GLU A 92 11.85 -0.26 14.48
N ALA A 93 11.73 0.62 13.48
CA ALA A 93 10.95 0.35 12.29
C ALA A 93 11.54 1.04 11.05
N ARG A 94 11.14 0.55 9.88
CA ARG A 94 11.30 1.16 8.55
C ARG A 94 10.16 0.70 7.64
N MET A 95 10.05 1.28 6.45
CA MET A 95 9.04 0.82 5.49
C MET A 95 9.40 -0.56 4.97
N SER A 96 8.40 -1.43 4.81
CA SER A 96 8.56 -2.68 4.08
C SER A 96 8.89 -2.41 2.60
N LYS A 97 9.36 -3.43 1.87
CA LYS A 97 9.57 -3.31 0.43
C LYS A 97 8.28 -2.97 -0.32
N ILE A 98 7.17 -3.64 0.01
CA ILE A 98 5.89 -3.41 -0.68
C ILE A 98 5.30 -2.03 -0.35
N ALA A 99 5.56 -1.47 0.83
CA ALA A 99 5.13 -0.10 1.13
C ALA A 99 5.80 0.94 0.23
N MET A 100 6.96 0.67 -0.35
CA MET A 100 7.55 1.58 -1.35
C MET A 100 6.62 1.77 -2.56
N GLU A 101 5.84 0.75 -2.91
CA GLU A 101 4.83 0.82 -3.98
C GLU A 101 3.65 1.70 -3.63
N ILE A 102 3.37 1.92 -2.34
CA ILE A 102 2.35 2.89 -1.93
C ILE A 102 2.78 4.31 -2.29
N LEU A 103 4.08 4.62 -2.17
CA LEU A 103 4.62 5.97 -2.34
C LEU A 103 5.35 6.19 -3.68
N ARG A 104 5.48 5.18 -4.54
CA ARG A 104 6.17 5.30 -5.83
C ARG A 104 5.57 6.46 -6.62
N ASP A 105 6.43 7.31 -7.16
CA ASP A 105 6.10 8.52 -7.94
C ASP A 105 5.39 9.67 -7.16
N ILE A 106 5.35 9.64 -5.82
CA ILE A 106 4.70 10.71 -5.02
C ILE A 106 5.29 12.11 -5.25
N THR A 107 6.57 12.22 -5.63
CA THR A 107 7.26 13.48 -5.91
C THR A 107 7.08 14.00 -7.34
N LYS A 108 6.33 13.27 -8.18
CA LYS A 108 6.09 13.60 -9.60
C LYS A 108 4.71 14.20 -9.82
N ASP A 109 4.18 14.95 -8.84
CA ASP A 109 2.87 15.62 -8.94
C ASP A 109 1.74 14.64 -9.32
N THR A 110 1.78 13.42 -8.77
CA THR A 110 0.83 12.33 -9.09
C THR A 110 -0.43 12.34 -8.23
N ILE A 111 -0.40 13.04 -7.11
CA ILE A 111 -1.49 13.17 -6.14
C ILE A 111 -1.62 14.61 -5.68
N ASP A 112 -2.78 14.93 -5.09
CA ASP A 112 -2.99 16.22 -4.46
C ASP A 112 -2.47 16.25 -3.03
N TYR A 113 -1.90 17.39 -2.68
CA TYR A 113 -1.48 17.71 -1.33
C TYR A 113 -2.45 18.71 -0.71
N GLN A 114 -2.69 18.57 0.58
CA GLN A 114 -3.43 19.52 1.40
C GLN A 114 -2.49 20.08 2.48
N ASP A 115 -2.85 21.22 3.05
CA ASP A 115 -2.15 21.75 4.21
C ASP A 115 -2.40 20.82 5.41
N ASN A 116 -1.40 20.71 6.28
CA ASN A 116 -1.54 19.99 7.54
C ASN A 116 -2.45 20.76 8.52
N TYR A 117 -2.59 20.27 9.74
CA TYR A 117 -3.54 20.81 10.71
C TYR A 117 -3.23 22.25 11.19
N ASP A 118 -1.99 22.73 11.05
CA ASP A 118 -1.57 24.08 11.45
C ASP A 118 -1.10 24.97 10.29
N GLY A 119 -1.16 24.48 9.05
CA GLY A 119 -0.78 25.19 7.84
C GLY A 119 0.73 25.36 7.62
N SER A 120 1.58 24.75 8.45
CA SER A 120 3.05 24.88 8.35
C SER A 120 3.68 23.86 7.39
N GLU A 121 3.02 22.74 7.14
CA GLU A 121 3.51 21.63 6.31
C GLU A 121 2.43 21.19 5.30
N ARG A 122 2.82 20.41 4.29
CA ARG A 122 1.88 19.77 3.36
C ARG A 122 1.84 18.27 3.55
N GLU A 123 0.66 17.67 3.41
CA GLU A 123 0.45 16.23 3.48
C GLU A 123 -0.36 15.71 2.28
N PRO A 124 -0.14 14.45 1.84
CA PRO A 124 -0.88 13.87 0.73
C PRO A 124 -2.33 13.59 1.12
N ALA A 125 -3.29 14.02 0.29
CA ALA A 125 -4.70 13.68 0.47
C ALA A 125 -4.96 12.18 0.23
N VAL A 126 -4.22 11.59 -0.72
CA VAL A 126 -4.22 10.17 -1.11
C VAL A 126 -2.81 9.76 -1.55
N MET A 127 -2.47 8.47 -1.45
CA MET A 127 -1.20 7.94 -1.95
C MET A 127 -1.30 7.46 -3.42
N PRO A 128 -0.19 7.44 -4.19
CA PRO A 128 -0.16 6.81 -5.51
C PRO A 128 -0.67 5.37 -5.53
N SER A 129 -0.30 4.57 -4.51
CA SER A 129 -0.82 3.21 -4.27
C SER A 129 -0.72 2.29 -5.49
N ARG A 130 0.51 1.93 -5.89
CA ARG A 130 0.77 1.11 -7.10
C ARG A 130 0.40 -0.37 -6.97
N PHE A 131 -0.33 -0.74 -5.92
CA PHE A 131 -1.06 -2.01 -5.83
C PHE A 131 -2.40 -1.78 -5.08
N PRO A 132 -3.43 -2.63 -5.29
CA PRO A 132 -4.79 -2.44 -4.76
C PRO A 132 -4.92 -2.71 -3.25
N ASN A 133 -4.27 -1.88 -2.43
CA ASN A 133 -4.10 -2.08 -0.99
C ASN A 133 -5.41 -2.23 -0.19
N LEU A 134 -6.50 -1.56 -0.59
CA LEU A 134 -7.80 -1.64 0.11
C LEU A 134 -8.29 -3.09 0.25
N LEU A 135 -8.28 -3.85 -0.84
CA LEU A 135 -8.72 -5.25 -0.84
C LEU A 135 -7.61 -6.17 -0.32
N VAL A 136 -6.36 -5.91 -0.71
CA VAL A 136 -5.21 -6.74 -0.36
C VAL A 136 -5.00 -6.81 1.16
N ASN A 137 -4.96 -5.67 1.86
CA ASN A 137 -4.77 -5.64 3.30
C ASN A 137 -6.08 -5.54 4.09
N GLY A 138 -7.18 -5.24 3.42
CA GLY A 138 -8.46 -5.02 4.09
C GLY A 138 -8.48 -3.75 4.94
N ALA A 139 -9.58 -3.57 5.67
CA ALA A 139 -9.78 -2.43 6.55
C ALA A 139 -10.89 -2.73 7.56
N ALA A 140 -10.62 -2.49 8.84
CA ALA A 140 -11.63 -2.55 9.89
C ALA A 140 -11.71 -1.22 10.63
N GLY A 141 -12.89 -0.68 10.88
CA GLY A 141 -13.04 0.59 11.58
C GLY A 141 -14.48 0.93 11.94
N ILE A 142 -14.66 1.50 13.13
CA ILE A 142 -15.95 1.95 13.64
C ILE A 142 -15.98 3.48 13.59
N ALA A 143 -16.95 4.04 12.87
CA ALA A 143 -17.22 5.47 12.80
C ALA A 143 -18.54 5.79 13.52
N VAL A 144 -19.05 7.02 13.37
CA VAL A 144 -20.35 7.39 13.94
C VAL A 144 -21.47 6.94 12.99
N GLY A 145 -22.34 6.04 13.46
CA GLY A 145 -23.49 5.53 12.69
C GLY A 145 -23.15 4.54 11.58
N MET A 146 -21.87 4.19 11.40
CA MET A 146 -21.40 3.25 10.37
C MET A 146 -20.10 2.57 10.79
N ALA A 147 -19.79 1.43 10.18
CA ALA A 147 -18.53 0.71 10.36
C ALA A 147 -18.08 0.14 9.02
N THR A 148 -16.79 -0.11 8.86
CA THR A 148 -16.21 -0.85 7.73
C THR A 148 -15.54 -2.11 8.25
N ASN A 149 -15.66 -3.20 7.50
CA ASN A 149 -15.01 -4.46 7.82
C ASN A 149 -14.73 -5.25 6.54
N ILE A 150 -13.60 -4.94 5.93
CA ILE A 150 -13.11 -5.45 4.65
C ILE A 150 -12.03 -6.49 4.97
N PRO A 151 -12.20 -7.76 4.57
CA PRO A 151 -11.19 -8.76 4.80
C PRO A 151 -10.03 -8.60 3.81
N PRO A 152 -8.82 -9.05 4.16
CA PRO A 152 -7.69 -9.10 3.25
C PRO A 152 -7.88 -10.13 2.11
N HIS A 153 -7.13 -9.94 1.03
CA HIS A 153 -7.15 -10.78 -0.17
C HIS A 153 -5.73 -11.02 -0.67
N GLN A 154 -5.56 -12.03 -1.51
CA GLN A 154 -4.26 -12.38 -2.09
C GLN A 154 -3.89 -11.34 -3.16
N LEU A 155 -2.65 -10.84 -3.15
CA LEU A 155 -2.22 -9.72 -4.02
C LEU A 155 -2.37 -10.00 -5.52
N GLY A 156 -1.87 -11.15 -5.98
CA GLY A 156 -1.97 -11.59 -7.37
C GLY A 156 -3.41 -11.77 -7.82
N GLU A 157 -4.26 -12.41 -7.03
CA GLU A 157 -5.70 -12.55 -7.33
C GLU A 157 -6.38 -11.19 -7.52
N VAL A 158 -6.09 -10.23 -6.64
CA VAL A 158 -6.66 -8.88 -6.76
C VAL A 158 -6.10 -8.16 -8.00
N ILE A 159 -4.80 -8.29 -8.30
CA ILE A 159 -4.19 -7.73 -9.51
C ILE A 159 -4.85 -8.32 -10.76
N GLU A 160 -4.99 -9.65 -10.85
CA GLU A 160 -5.69 -10.32 -11.94
C GLU A 160 -7.13 -9.80 -12.08
N GLY A 161 -7.83 -9.54 -10.97
CA GLY A 161 -9.13 -8.89 -11.00
C GLY A 161 -9.09 -7.46 -11.56
N VAL A 162 -8.08 -6.65 -11.22
CA VAL A 162 -7.89 -5.31 -11.80
C VAL A 162 -7.61 -5.40 -13.30
N LEU A 163 -6.75 -6.33 -13.72
CA LEU A 163 -6.43 -6.57 -15.14
C LEU A 163 -7.68 -6.97 -15.91
N ALA A 164 -8.50 -7.89 -15.37
CA ALA A 164 -9.76 -8.30 -15.98
C ALA A 164 -10.75 -7.14 -16.14
N VAL A 165 -10.89 -6.26 -15.15
CA VAL A 165 -11.70 -5.03 -15.27
C VAL A 165 -11.14 -4.08 -16.34
N SER A 166 -9.81 -3.99 -16.45
CA SER A 166 -9.15 -3.12 -17.42
C SER A 166 -9.31 -3.58 -18.87
N GLU A 167 -9.52 -4.88 -19.10
CA GLU A 167 -9.75 -5.47 -20.43
C GLU A 167 -11.24 -5.51 -20.79
N ASN A 168 -12.10 -5.80 -19.80
CA ASN A 168 -13.54 -5.86 -19.97
C ASN A 168 -14.24 -5.02 -18.90
N PRO A 169 -14.56 -3.74 -19.18
CA PRO A 169 -15.28 -2.87 -18.25
C PRO A 169 -16.67 -3.41 -17.87
N GLU A 170 -17.28 -4.27 -18.70
CA GLU A 170 -18.60 -4.86 -18.46
C GLU A 170 -18.54 -6.16 -17.63
N ILE A 171 -17.34 -6.63 -17.25
CA ILE A 171 -17.18 -7.84 -16.44
C ILE A 171 -18.05 -7.79 -15.18
N THR A 172 -18.75 -8.89 -14.89
CA THR A 172 -19.66 -8.98 -13.76
C THR A 172 -18.92 -9.36 -12.48
N ASN A 173 -19.52 -9.08 -11.31
CA ASN A 173 -18.98 -9.58 -10.04
C ASN A 173 -18.87 -11.12 -10.01
N GLN A 174 -19.72 -11.83 -10.74
CA GLN A 174 -19.68 -13.29 -10.80
C GLN A 174 -18.47 -13.79 -11.61
N GLU A 175 -18.14 -13.16 -12.73
CA GLU A 175 -16.96 -13.49 -13.53
C GLU A 175 -15.67 -13.08 -12.78
N LEU A 176 -15.68 -11.94 -12.07
CA LEU A 176 -14.56 -11.53 -11.23
C LEU A 176 -14.20 -12.54 -10.14
N MET A 177 -15.16 -13.38 -9.70
CA MET A 177 -14.89 -14.45 -8.74
C MET A 177 -14.05 -15.60 -9.30
N GLU A 178 -13.85 -15.68 -10.61
CA GLU A 178 -12.90 -16.61 -11.22
C GLU A 178 -11.44 -16.18 -10.96
N TYR A 179 -11.21 -14.87 -10.86
CA TYR A 179 -9.91 -14.26 -10.56
C TYR A 179 -9.70 -14.04 -9.05
N ILE A 180 -10.76 -13.64 -8.33
CA ILE A 180 -10.76 -13.40 -6.88
C ILE A 180 -11.78 -14.35 -6.21
N PRO A 181 -11.39 -15.59 -5.87
CA PRO A 181 -12.33 -16.58 -5.34
C PRO A 181 -12.91 -16.23 -3.97
N GLY A 182 -12.18 -15.43 -3.18
CA GLY A 182 -12.57 -15.07 -1.82
C GLY A 182 -11.46 -14.35 -1.05
N PRO A 183 -11.71 -14.03 0.23
CA PRO A 183 -10.70 -13.50 1.13
C PRO A 183 -9.54 -14.46 1.39
N ASP A 184 -8.35 -13.90 1.63
CA ASP A 184 -7.14 -14.63 2.00
C ASP A 184 -6.55 -14.02 3.29
N PHE A 185 -6.77 -14.70 4.41
CA PHE A 185 -6.41 -14.19 5.73
C PHE A 185 -4.94 -14.48 6.06
N PRO A 186 -4.22 -13.54 6.69
CA PRO A 186 -2.83 -13.79 7.12
C PRO A 186 -2.69 -14.93 8.13
N THR A 187 -3.75 -15.25 8.88
CA THR A 187 -3.78 -16.35 9.84
C THR A 187 -4.24 -17.67 9.22
N ALA A 188 -4.41 -17.71 7.89
CA ALA A 188 -4.96 -18.82 7.14
C ALA A 188 -6.35 -19.25 7.66
N GLY A 189 -6.54 -20.54 7.98
CA GLY A 189 -7.82 -21.11 8.37
C GLY A 189 -8.68 -21.50 7.16
N GLN A 190 -9.93 -21.87 7.43
CA GLN A 190 -10.85 -22.40 6.43
C GLN A 190 -12.12 -21.56 6.34
N ILE A 191 -12.43 -21.04 5.16
CA ILE A 191 -13.71 -20.40 4.90
C ILE A 191 -14.74 -21.47 4.50
N LEU A 192 -15.87 -21.52 5.20
CA LEU A 192 -16.92 -22.49 4.95
C LEU A 192 -17.98 -21.93 4.00
N GLY A 193 -18.03 -22.50 2.79
CA GLY A 193 -18.99 -22.12 1.76
C GLY A 193 -18.63 -20.83 1.04
N ARG A 194 -19.36 -20.53 -0.05
CA ARG A 194 -19.10 -19.38 -0.93
C ARG A 194 -20.26 -18.39 -1.04
N SER A 195 -21.44 -18.72 -0.52
CA SER A 195 -22.63 -17.87 -0.62
C SER A 195 -22.44 -16.51 0.05
N GLY A 196 -21.79 -16.50 1.22
CA GLY A 196 -21.45 -15.27 1.94
C GLY A 196 -20.48 -14.37 1.18
N ILE A 197 -19.50 -14.97 0.48
CA ILE A 197 -18.53 -14.28 -0.36
C ILE A 197 -19.25 -13.64 -1.55
N ARG A 198 -20.02 -14.43 -2.31
CA ARG A 198 -20.78 -13.93 -3.47
C ARG A 198 -21.67 -12.74 -3.11
N LYS A 199 -22.45 -12.88 -2.03
CA LYS A 199 -23.32 -11.79 -1.56
C LYS A 199 -22.52 -10.54 -1.18
N ALA A 200 -21.38 -10.71 -0.52
CA ALA A 200 -20.51 -9.60 -0.14
C ALA A 200 -19.92 -8.89 -1.35
N TYR A 201 -19.48 -9.62 -2.37
CA TYR A 201 -18.93 -9.04 -3.58
C TYR A 201 -19.99 -8.36 -4.45
N GLU A 202 -21.21 -8.87 -4.50
CA GLU A 202 -22.30 -8.22 -5.26
C GLU A 202 -22.86 -6.97 -4.57
N SER A 203 -23.03 -7.01 -3.25
CA SER A 203 -23.77 -5.98 -2.50
C SER A 203 -22.93 -5.12 -1.55
N GLY A 204 -21.65 -5.45 -1.40
CA GLY A 204 -20.76 -4.90 -0.38
C GLY A 204 -20.98 -5.45 1.03
N ARG A 205 -21.97 -6.32 1.24
CA ARG A 205 -22.30 -6.89 2.56
C ARG A 205 -22.53 -8.39 2.50
N GLY A 206 -21.90 -9.11 3.43
CA GLY A 206 -22.10 -10.54 3.57
C GLY A 206 -21.55 -11.05 4.88
N SER A 207 -21.77 -12.33 5.17
CA SER A 207 -21.17 -12.98 6.32
C SER A 207 -20.60 -14.31 5.89
N ILE A 208 -19.36 -14.56 6.28
CA ILE A 208 -18.66 -15.82 6.03
C ILE A 208 -18.34 -16.48 7.37
N THR A 209 -18.26 -17.80 7.39
CA THR A 209 -17.78 -18.56 8.54
C THR A 209 -16.33 -18.93 8.32
N ILE A 210 -15.47 -18.61 9.28
CA ILE A 210 -14.06 -18.97 9.29
C ILE A 210 -13.85 -20.01 10.40
N ARG A 211 -13.21 -21.11 10.06
CA ARG A 211 -12.95 -22.25 10.95
C ARG A 211 -11.44 -22.48 11.07
N ALA A 212 -11.00 -22.78 12.28
CA ALA A 212 -9.65 -23.21 12.57
C ALA A 212 -9.34 -24.53 11.85
N LYS A 213 -8.13 -24.63 11.28
CA LYS A 213 -7.66 -25.89 10.72
C LYS A 213 -7.24 -26.81 11.86
N ALA A 214 -7.92 -27.93 11.98
CA ALA A 214 -7.67 -28.92 13.00
C ALA A 214 -7.66 -30.32 12.41
N GLU A 215 -6.78 -31.16 12.91
CA GLU A 215 -6.67 -32.58 12.58
C GLU A 215 -6.77 -33.43 13.85
N ILE A 216 -7.23 -34.67 13.69
CA ILE A 216 -7.28 -35.64 14.79
C ILE A 216 -6.17 -36.64 14.55
N GLU A 217 -5.27 -36.75 15.51
CA GLU A 217 -4.18 -37.71 15.50
C GLU A 217 -4.42 -38.79 16.56
N GLU A 218 -4.05 -40.03 16.25
CA GLU A 218 -4.00 -41.11 17.23
C GLU A 218 -2.56 -41.28 17.73
N THR A 219 -2.37 -41.26 19.05
CA THR A 219 -1.06 -41.50 19.66
C THR A 219 -0.74 -43.00 19.68
N SER A 220 0.54 -43.35 19.84
CA SER A 220 0.99 -44.75 20.02
C SER A 220 0.32 -45.49 21.18
N SER A 221 -0.27 -44.76 22.13
CA SER A 221 -1.00 -45.32 23.27
C SER A 221 -2.49 -45.60 22.98
N GLY A 222 -2.96 -45.36 21.75
CA GLY A 222 -4.35 -45.47 21.33
C GLY A 222 -5.25 -44.34 21.85
N LYS A 223 -4.67 -43.21 22.29
CA LYS A 223 -5.42 -42.00 22.67
C LYS A 223 -5.51 -41.05 21.48
N GLU A 224 -6.70 -40.52 21.22
CA GLU A 224 -6.91 -39.44 20.25
C GLU A 224 -6.48 -38.08 20.82
N ARG A 225 -6.00 -37.20 19.94
CA ARG A 225 -5.74 -35.78 20.24
C ARG A 225 -6.17 -34.92 19.07
N ILE A 226 -6.71 -33.75 19.37
CA ILE A 226 -7.02 -32.72 18.37
C ILE A 226 -5.83 -31.77 18.30
N ILE A 227 -5.30 -31.57 17.09
CA ILE A 227 -4.21 -30.66 16.80
C ILE A 227 -4.76 -29.50 15.99
N VAL A 228 -4.66 -28.27 16.52
CA VAL A 228 -5.04 -27.05 15.80
C VAL A 228 -3.79 -26.34 15.32
N THR A 229 -3.72 -26.07 14.02
CA THR A 229 -2.53 -25.50 13.35
C THR A 229 -2.76 -24.09 12.78
N GLU A 230 -4.02 -23.69 12.57
CA GLU A 230 -4.38 -22.37 12.05
C GLU A 230 -5.65 -21.87 12.75
N LEU A 231 -5.74 -20.57 13.04
CA LEU A 231 -6.88 -19.95 13.71
C LEU A 231 -7.61 -18.96 12.81
N PRO A 232 -8.92 -18.71 13.05
CA PRO A 232 -9.64 -17.65 12.37
C PRO A 232 -9.00 -16.27 12.57
N TYR A 233 -9.17 -15.39 11.59
CA TYR A 233 -8.61 -14.04 11.62
C TYR A 233 -9.07 -13.23 12.84
N GLN A 234 -8.13 -12.48 13.44
CA GLN A 234 -8.33 -11.68 14.66
C GLN A 234 -8.71 -12.47 15.93
N VAL A 235 -8.55 -13.79 15.93
CA VAL A 235 -8.69 -14.59 17.15
C VAL A 235 -7.42 -14.52 17.98
N ASN A 236 -7.57 -14.12 19.24
CA ASN A 236 -6.50 -14.16 20.23
C ASN A 236 -6.34 -15.61 20.75
N LYS A 237 -5.14 -16.18 20.58
CA LYS A 237 -4.89 -17.58 20.94
C LYS A 237 -4.98 -17.82 22.46
N ALA A 238 -4.40 -16.96 23.29
CA ALA A 238 -4.41 -17.16 24.75
C ALA A 238 -5.84 -17.15 25.32
N ARG A 239 -6.67 -16.19 24.89
CA ARG A 239 -8.09 -16.10 25.25
C ARG A 239 -8.90 -17.28 24.74
N LEU A 240 -8.56 -17.82 23.57
CA LEU A 240 -9.20 -19.03 23.07
C LEU A 240 -8.89 -20.23 23.97
N ILE A 241 -7.61 -20.41 24.33
CA ILE A 241 -7.17 -21.49 25.22
C ILE A 241 -7.82 -21.36 26.60
N GLU A 242 -7.83 -20.16 27.18
CA GLU A 242 -8.53 -19.85 28.44
C GLU A 242 -10.01 -20.22 28.35
N LYS A 243 -10.68 -19.84 27.24
CA LYS A 243 -12.09 -20.17 27.03
C LYS A 243 -12.34 -21.68 26.94
N ILE A 244 -11.44 -22.44 26.30
CA ILE A 244 -11.54 -23.90 26.24
C ILE A 244 -11.39 -24.48 27.66
N ALA A 245 -10.38 -24.03 28.41
CA ALA A 245 -10.15 -24.47 29.79
C ALA A 245 -11.36 -24.19 30.70
N ASP A 246 -12.01 -23.03 30.55
CA ASP A 246 -13.23 -22.68 31.26
C ASP A 246 -14.39 -23.64 30.92
N LEU A 247 -14.60 -23.96 29.64
CA LEU A 247 -15.65 -24.89 29.22
C LEU A 247 -15.43 -26.31 29.77
N VAL A 248 -14.17 -26.74 29.89
CA VAL A 248 -13.81 -28.04 30.49
C VAL A 248 -14.03 -28.00 32.00
N ARG A 249 -13.56 -26.96 32.70
CA ARG A 249 -13.73 -26.78 34.14
C ARG A 249 -15.20 -26.73 34.55
N ASP A 250 -16.02 -26.04 33.77
CA ASP A 250 -17.47 -25.91 33.99
C ASP A 250 -18.27 -27.13 33.53
N LYS A 251 -17.60 -28.19 33.06
CA LYS A 251 -18.22 -29.43 32.51
C LYS A 251 -19.19 -29.19 31.36
N LYS A 252 -19.02 -28.10 30.62
CA LYS A 252 -19.78 -27.83 29.37
C LYS A 252 -19.24 -28.65 28.21
N ILE A 253 -17.95 -28.97 28.23
CA ILE A 253 -17.30 -29.93 27.33
C ILE A 253 -16.58 -30.95 28.21
N GLU A 254 -17.01 -32.20 28.13
CA GLU A 254 -16.37 -33.32 28.82
C GLU A 254 -15.50 -34.13 27.85
N GLY A 255 -14.52 -34.85 28.40
CA GLY A 255 -13.65 -35.75 27.64
C GLY A 255 -12.32 -35.16 27.21
N ILE A 256 -12.05 -33.87 27.48
CA ILE A 256 -10.71 -33.28 27.33
C ILE A 256 -9.89 -33.61 28.59
N THR A 257 -8.73 -34.25 28.42
CA THR A 257 -7.83 -34.62 29.53
C THR A 257 -6.69 -33.64 29.73
N ASP A 258 -6.24 -32.99 28.66
CA ASP A 258 -5.18 -31.99 28.71
C ASP A 258 -5.31 -30.97 27.57
N LEU A 259 -4.79 -29.77 27.79
CA LEU A 259 -4.79 -28.66 26.83
C LEU A 259 -3.44 -27.95 26.89
N ARG A 260 -2.68 -28.01 25.79
CA ARG A 260 -1.33 -27.45 25.71
C ARG A 260 -1.17 -26.54 24.50
N ASP A 261 -0.42 -25.47 24.68
CA ASP A 261 0.12 -24.66 23.60
C ASP A 261 1.56 -25.11 23.31
N GLU A 262 1.74 -25.83 22.22
CA GLU A 262 3.03 -26.32 21.71
C GLU A 262 3.52 -25.43 20.54
N SER A 263 2.99 -24.21 20.41
CA SER A 263 3.43 -23.27 19.37
C SER A 263 4.88 -22.84 19.61
N ASP A 264 5.65 -22.80 18.54
CA ASP A 264 7.05 -22.39 18.56
C ASP A 264 7.33 -21.38 17.43
N ARG A 265 8.62 -21.13 17.14
CA ARG A 265 9.02 -20.24 16.04
C ARG A 265 8.70 -20.80 14.65
N ASN A 266 8.42 -22.10 14.53
CA ASN A 266 8.18 -22.80 13.28
C ASN A 266 6.69 -22.92 12.95
N GLY A 267 5.79 -22.71 13.92
CA GLY A 267 4.37 -22.67 13.65
C GLY A 267 3.48 -22.74 14.89
N MET A 268 2.20 -22.51 14.66
CA MET A 268 1.17 -22.66 15.69
C MET A 268 0.80 -24.13 15.88
N ARG A 269 0.69 -24.56 17.14
CA ARG A 269 0.25 -25.91 17.50
C ARG A 269 -0.45 -25.92 18.84
N ILE A 270 -1.78 -26.00 18.82
CA ILE A 270 -2.57 -26.20 20.05
C ILE A 270 -2.98 -27.66 20.11
N VAL A 271 -2.65 -28.32 21.22
CA VAL A 271 -2.91 -29.75 21.44
C VAL A 271 -3.99 -29.92 22.49
N ILE A 272 -5.04 -30.65 22.12
CA ILE A 272 -6.16 -30.99 23.01
C ILE A 272 -6.21 -32.51 23.12
N GLU A 273 -5.82 -33.05 24.26
CA GLU A 273 -5.85 -34.50 24.50
C GLU A 273 -7.22 -34.97 24.90
N ILE A 274 -7.64 -36.11 24.35
CA ILE A 274 -8.98 -36.66 24.54
C ILE A 274 -8.91 -37.95 25.38
N ARG A 275 -9.89 -38.13 26.26
CA ARG A 275 -10.09 -39.33 27.08
C ARG A 275 -10.48 -40.52 26.18
N ARG A 276 -10.03 -41.73 26.51
CA ARG A 276 -10.20 -42.93 25.65
C ARG A 276 -11.66 -43.32 25.35
N ASP A 277 -12.59 -42.99 26.23
CA ASP A 277 -14.04 -43.24 26.11
C ASP A 277 -14.78 -42.08 25.41
N ALA A 278 -14.10 -40.99 25.08
CA ALA A 278 -14.68 -39.83 24.42
C ALA A 278 -14.32 -39.82 22.92
N ASN A 279 -15.20 -39.24 22.11
CA ASN A 279 -15.02 -39.16 20.66
C ASN A 279 -14.46 -37.78 20.27
N ALA A 280 -13.26 -37.74 19.68
CA ALA A 280 -12.61 -36.47 19.32
C ALA A 280 -13.41 -35.64 18.30
N HIS A 281 -14.12 -36.26 17.34
CA HIS A 281 -14.95 -35.53 16.38
C HIS A 281 -16.13 -34.81 17.04
N VAL A 282 -16.76 -35.42 18.05
CA VAL A 282 -17.86 -34.80 18.80
C VAL A 282 -17.35 -33.59 19.59
N ILE A 283 -16.21 -33.74 20.26
CA ILE A 283 -15.58 -32.66 21.01
C ILE A 283 -15.16 -31.52 20.08
N LEU A 284 -14.52 -31.82 18.95
CA LEU A 284 -14.12 -30.82 17.95
C LEU A 284 -15.32 -30.02 17.43
N ASN A 285 -16.43 -30.70 17.12
CA ASN A 285 -17.67 -30.03 16.69
C ASN A 285 -18.26 -29.14 17.78
N ASN A 286 -18.19 -29.55 19.05
CA ASN A 286 -18.63 -28.72 20.18
C ASN A 286 -17.70 -27.51 20.38
N LEU A 287 -16.40 -27.69 20.23
CA LEU A 287 -15.41 -26.63 20.29
C LEU A 287 -15.67 -25.57 19.20
N TYR A 288 -15.95 -25.99 17.96
CA TYR A 288 -16.35 -25.05 16.90
C TYR A 288 -17.62 -24.25 17.25
N LYS A 289 -18.59 -24.85 17.94
CA LYS A 289 -19.85 -24.16 18.29
C LYS A 289 -19.72 -23.22 19.49
N GLN A 290 -18.80 -23.51 20.41
CA GLN A 290 -18.75 -22.86 21.73
C GLN A 290 -17.52 -21.96 21.94
N THR A 291 -16.60 -21.92 20.97
CA THR A 291 -15.34 -21.18 21.08
C THR A 291 -15.01 -20.45 19.79
N ALA A 292 -13.97 -19.61 19.83
CA ALA A 292 -13.45 -18.92 18.65
C ALA A 292 -12.63 -19.82 17.70
N LEU A 293 -12.61 -21.15 17.90
CA LEU A 293 -12.14 -22.09 16.86
C LEU A 293 -12.99 -22.03 15.60
N GLN A 294 -14.20 -21.48 15.67
CA GLN A 294 -14.96 -21.07 14.50
C GLN A 294 -15.67 -19.75 14.79
N THR A 295 -15.55 -18.79 13.88
CA THR A 295 -16.14 -17.46 14.02
C THR A 295 -16.85 -17.06 12.74
N SER A 296 -17.70 -16.03 12.82
CA SER A 296 -18.27 -15.37 11.65
C SER A 296 -17.54 -14.07 11.38
N PHE A 297 -17.18 -13.81 10.14
CA PHE A 297 -16.69 -12.50 9.69
C PHE A 297 -17.80 -11.80 8.90
N GLY A 298 -18.28 -10.67 9.43
CA GLY A 298 -19.26 -9.82 8.75
C GLY A 298 -18.56 -8.86 7.80
N ILE A 299 -18.60 -9.12 6.50
CA ILE A 299 -18.02 -8.27 5.47
C ILE A 299 -18.92 -7.03 5.30
N ASN A 300 -18.30 -5.85 5.36
CA ASN A 300 -18.90 -4.59 4.98
C ASN A 300 -17.86 -3.75 4.21
N LEU A 301 -17.94 -3.79 2.88
CA LEU A 301 -17.09 -3.06 1.93
C LEU A 301 -17.46 -1.58 1.91
N LEU A 302 -17.16 -0.88 3.00
CA LEU A 302 -17.46 0.54 3.16
C LEU A 302 -16.16 1.37 3.17
N ALA A 303 -16.05 2.29 2.22
CA ALA A 303 -14.90 3.17 2.03
C ALA A 303 -15.34 4.60 1.68
N LEU A 304 -14.42 5.55 1.75
CA LEU A 304 -14.64 6.92 1.28
C LEU A 304 -14.43 6.98 -0.24
N VAL A 305 -15.46 7.42 -0.95
CA VAL A 305 -15.44 7.77 -2.38
C VAL A 305 -15.75 9.26 -2.45
N ASP A 306 -14.82 10.06 -2.98
CA ASP A 306 -14.92 11.52 -3.04
C ASP A 306 -15.25 12.14 -1.66
N GLY A 307 -14.62 11.61 -0.60
CA GLY A 307 -14.83 12.04 0.78
C GLY A 307 -16.15 11.58 1.42
N GLN A 308 -17.00 10.83 0.69
CA GLN A 308 -18.29 10.35 1.19
C GLN A 308 -18.26 8.84 1.46
N PRO A 309 -18.84 8.36 2.58
CA PRO A 309 -18.90 6.94 2.87
C PRO A 309 -19.87 6.23 1.92
N LYS A 310 -19.38 5.25 1.15
CA LYS A 310 -20.17 4.41 0.26
C LYS A 310 -19.91 2.94 0.53
N VAL A 311 -20.96 2.14 0.38
CA VAL A 311 -20.85 0.67 0.34
C VAL A 311 -20.66 0.28 -1.11
N LEU A 312 -19.64 -0.54 -1.36
CA LEU A 312 -19.17 -0.87 -2.69
C LEU A 312 -19.26 -2.38 -2.94
N SER A 313 -19.58 -2.76 -4.16
CA SER A 313 -19.34 -4.12 -4.67
C SER A 313 -17.84 -4.35 -4.91
N LEU A 314 -17.44 -5.59 -5.16
CA LEU A 314 -16.06 -5.94 -5.53
C LEU A 314 -15.64 -5.18 -6.79
N LYS A 315 -16.46 -5.23 -7.85
CA LYS A 315 -16.21 -4.51 -9.11
C LYS A 315 -15.97 -3.02 -8.87
N GLN A 316 -16.83 -2.36 -8.09
CA GLN A 316 -16.69 -0.93 -7.80
C GLN A 316 -15.39 -0.58 -7.06
N CYS A 317 -14.92 -1.45 -6.15
CA CYS A 317 -13.62 -1.27 -5.52
C CYS A 317 -12.47 -1.30 -6.55
N LEU A 318 -12.51 -2.25 -7.49
CA LEU A 318 -11.51 -2.40 -8.55
C LEU A 318 -11.56 -1.25 -9.56
N GLU A 319 -12.75 -0.81 -9.95
CA GLU A 319 -12.97 0.34 -10.85
C GLU A 319 -12.39 1.62 -10.25
N HIS A 320 -12.74 1.94 -8.99
CA HIS A 320 -12.20 3.12 -8.31
C HIS A 320 -10.67 3.08 -8.15
N TYR A 321 -10.10 1.89 -7.93
CA TYR A 321 -8.65 1.71 -7.92
C TYR A 321 -8.04 1.96 -9.30
N LEU A 322 -8.60 1.35 -10.35
CA LEU A 322 -8.12 1.49 -11.73
C LEU A 322 -8.20 2.94 -12.20
N ASP A 323 -9.31 3.64 -11.92
CA ASP A 323 -9.48 5.06 -12.23
C ASP A 323 -8.43 5.93 -11.52
N HIS A 324 -8.13 5.63 -10.26
CA HIS A 324 -7.04 6.29 -9.55
C HIS A 324 -5.68 6.03 -10.21
N GLN A 325 -5.39 4.80 -10.63
CA GLN A 325 -4.16 4.50 -11.36
C GLN A 325 -4.07 5.25 -12.69
N LYS A 326 -5.19 5.37 -13.45
CA LYS A 326 -5.24 6.19 -14.68
C LYS A 326 -4.86 7.64 -14.39
N VAL A 327 -5.38 8.22 -13.30
CA VAL A 327 -5.02 9.59 -12.89
C VAL A 327 -3.55 9.69 -12.53
N VAL A 328 -3.03 8.76 -11.71
CA VAL A 328 -1.62 8.73 -11.29
C VAL A 328 -0.68 8.64 -12.51
N ILE A 329 -0.93 7.72 -13.44
CA ILE A 329 -0.12 7.57 -14.65
C ILE A 329 -0.20 8.82 -15.53
N ARG A 330 -1.40 9.34 -15.81
CA ARG A 330 -1.55 10.57 -16.61
C ARG A 330 -0.80 11.75 -16.00
N ARG A 331 -0.90 11.94 -14.67
CA ARG A 331 -0.18 13.01 -13.97
C ARG A 331 1.33 12.82 -14.00
N ARG A 332 1.82 11.59 -13.78
CA ARG A 332 3.24 11.24 -13.91
C ARG A 332 3.77 11.55 -15.31
N THR A 333 3.07 11.09 -16.35
CA THR A 333 3.43 11.32 -17.76
C THR A 333 3.42 12.82 -18.08
N ALA A 334 2.43 13.58 -17.59
CA ALA A 334 2.38 15.03 -17.77
C ALA A 334 3.53 15.75 -17.03
N TYR A 335 3.92 15.30 -15.84
CA TYR A 335 5.07 15.84 -15.12
C TYR A 335 6.37 15.59 -15.89
N GLU A 336 6.58 14.37 -16.37
CA GLU A 336 7.74 13.99 -17.17
C GLU A 336 7.78 14.77 -18.49
N LEU A 337 6.63 14.98 -19.14
CA LEU A 337 6.52 15.79 -20.35
C LEU A 337 6.93 17.24 -20.09
N ARG A 338 6.40 17.88 -19.05
CA ARG A 338 6.78 19.26 -18.68
C ARG A 338 8.28 19.39 -18.42
N LYS A 339 8.89 18.40 -17.76
CA LYS A 339 10.34 18.37 -17.53
C LYS A 339 11.13 18.18 -18.82
N ALA A 340 10.71 17.25 -19.68
CA ALA A 340 11.35 16.98 -20.96
C ALA A 340 11.27 18.19 -21.88
N GLU A 341 10.09 18.82 -22.02
CA GLU A 341 9.90 20.04 -22.81
C GLU A 341 10.72 21.21 -22.26
N ALA A 342 10.75 21.42 -20.93
CA ALA A 342 11.57 22.46 -20.33
C ALA A 342 13.07 22.23 -20.59
N ARG A 343 13.54 20.98 -20.58
CA ARG A 343 14.93 20.65 -20.88
C ARG A 343 15.25 20.80 -22.37
N ALA A 344 14.39 20.30 -23.25
CA ALA A 344 14.53 20.43 -24.71
C ALA A 344 14.59 21.92 -25.11
N HIS A 345 13.71 22.75 -24.54
CA HIS A 345 13.71 24.20 -24.73
C HIS A 345 15.06 24.85 -24.41
N ILE A 346 15.72 24.44 -23.32
CA ILE A 346 17.07 24.93 -22.98
C ILE A 346 18.11 24.44 -23.98
N LEU A 347 18.05 23.16 -24.39
CA LEU A 347 18.99 22.60 -25.36
C LEU A 347 18.85 23.26 -26.73
N GLU A 348 17.64 23.61 -27.18
CA GLU A 348 17.43 24.38 -28.42
C GLU A 348 18.19 25.72 -28.39
N GLY A 349 18.11 26.45 -27.28
CA GLY A 349 18.87 27.69 -27.10
C GLY A 349 20.38 27.47 -27.14
N LEU A 350 20.87 26.41 -26.48
CA LEU A 350 22.29 26.06 -26.51
C LEU A 350 22.74 25.64 -27.92
N ARG A 351 21.91 24.93 -28.68
CA ARG A 351 22.20 24.55 -30.07
C ARG A 351 22.33 25.78 -30.97
N ILE A 352 21.37 26.70 -30.90
CA ILE A 352 21.44 28.00 -31.60
C ILE A 352 22.72 28.75 -31.23
N ALA A 353 23.06 28.79 -29.94
CA ALA A 353 24.27 29.46 -29.49
C ALA A 353 25.56 28.81 -30.00
N LEU A 354 25.61 27.48 -30.07
CA LEU A 354 26.76 26.73 -30.59
C LEU A 354 26.88 26.86 -32.12
N ASP A 355 25.76 26.99 -32.84
CA ASP A 355 25.74 27.23 -34.28
C ASP A 355 26.21 28.65 -34.65
N HIS A 356 26.01 29.61 -33.74
CA HIS A 356 26.41 31.02 -33.90
C HIS A 356 27.47 31.47 -32.87
N LEU A 357 28.38 30.57 -32.50
CA LEU A 357 29.28 30.74 -31.36
C LEU A 357 30.06 32.06 -31.37
N ASP A 358 30.70 32.41 -32.48
CA ASP A 358 31.50 33.64 -32.57
C ASP A 358 30.66 34.90 -32.38
N ALA A 359 29.44 34.93 -32.93
CA ALA A 359 28.52 36.05 -32.80
C ALA A 359 28.02 36.19 -31.35
N VAL A 360 27.68 35.07 -30.72
CA VAL A 360 27.28 35.01 -29.31
C VAL A 360 28.41 35.49 -28.39
N ILE A 361 29.64 35.01 -28.59
CA ILE A 361 30.81 35.44 -27.81
C ILE A 361 31.07 36.94 -28.01
N SER A 362 31.00 37.43 -29.24
CA SER A 362 31.20 38.85 -29.56
C SER A 362 30.16 39.72 -28.86
N LEU A 363 28.88 39.35 -28.93
CA LEU A 363 27.79 40.04 -28.25
C LEU A 363 28.02 40.11 -26.75
N ILE A 364 28.33 38.97 -26.11
CA ILE A 364 28.56 38.90 -24.67
C ILE A 364 29.77 39.74 -24.26
N ARG A 365 30.88 39.67 -25.01
CA ARG A 365 32.10 40.45 -24.73
C ARG A 365 31.90 41.95 -24.87
N ASN A 366 31.02 42.39 -25.77
CA ASN A 366 30.72 43.81 -26.00
C ASN A 366 29.63 44.36 -25.09
N SER A 367 28.95 43.48 -24.33
CA SER A 367 27.90 43.87 -23.39
C SER A 367 28.50 44.32 -22.04
N GLN A 368 28.05 45.47 -21.52
CA GLN A 368 28.58 46.01 -20.26
C GLN A 368 28.07 45.28 -19.01
N THR A 369 26.92 44.61 -19.11
CA THR A 369 26.30 43.88 -18.00
C THR A 369 25.67 42.58 -18.50
N ALA A 370 25.45 41.62 -17.59
CA ALA A 370 24.75 40.38 -17.89
C ALA A 370 23.33 40.63 -18.40
N GLU A 371 22.64 41.64 -17.88
CA GLU A 371 21.31 42.05 -18.33
C GLU A 371 21.32 42.51 -19.79
N ILE A 372 22.29 43.34 -20.19
CA ILE A 372 22.44 43.80 -21.58
C ILE A 372 22.75 42.60 -22.49
N ALA A 373 23.64 41.71 -22.06
CA ALA A 373 23.96 40.50 -22.81
C ALA A 373 22.73 39.60 -22.99
N ARG A 374 21.93 39.41 -21.94
CA ARG A 374 20.69 38.61 -21.98
C ARG A 374 19.69 39.20 -22.96
N THR A 375 19.41 40.51 -22.88
CA THR A 375 18.51 41.19 -23.82
C THR A 375 19.02 41.10 -25.26
N GLY A 376 20.32 41.29 -25.48
CA GLY A 376 20.92 41.12 -26.80
C GLY A 376 20.78 39.71 -27.36
N LEU A 377 20.94 38.67 -26.53
CA LEU A 377 20.73 37.27 -26.92
C LEU A 377 19.26 37.00 -27.30
N ILE A 378 18.32 37.54 -26.52
CA ILE A 378 16.88 37.43 -26.78
C ILE A 378 16.53 38.06 -28.13
N GLU A 379 16.96 39.30 -28.36
CA GLU A 379 16.59 40.07 -29.54
C GLU A 379 17.26 39.55 -30.82
N GLN A 380 18.57 39.26 -30.78
CA GLN A 380 19.32 38.91 -31.99
C GLN A 380 19.15 37.46 -32.43
N PHE A 381 18.89 36.55 -31.49
CA PHE A 381 18.78 35.11 -31.78
C PHE A 381 17.37 34.57 -31.55
N SER A 382 16.37 35.45 -31.33
CA SER A 382 14.97 35.09 -31.06
C SER A 382 14.82 34.08 -29.91
N LEU A 383 15.67 34.22 -28.88
CA LEU A 383 15.72 33.34 -27.74
C LEU A 383 14.77 33.80 -26.63
N THR A 384 14.27 32.86 -25.84
CA THR A 384 13.57 33.20 -24.60
C THR A 384 14.55 33.62 -23.50
N GLU A 385 14.03 34.30 -22.47
CA GLU A 385 14.84 34.68 -21.30
C GLU A 385 15.54 33.49 -20.63
N LYS A 386 14.84 32.34 -20.51
CA LYS A 386 15.42 31.12 -19.93
C LYS A 386 16.56 30.54 -20.78
N GLN A 387 16.43 30.56 -22.10
CA GLN A 387 17.48 30.11 -23.03
C GLN A 387 18.68 31.06 -22.98
N ALA A 388 18.46 32.37 -23.06
CA ALA A 388 19.51 33.37 -22.97
C ALA A 388 20.28 33.27 -21.65
N GLN A 389 19.58 33.11 -20.52
CA GLN A 389 20.21 32.88 -19.23
C GLN A 389 21.05 31.59 -19.22
N ALA A 390 20.53 30.47 -19.75
CA ALA A 390 21.27 29.22 -19.83
C ALA A 390 22.54 29.31 -20.70
N ILE A 391 22.54 30.14 -21.74
CA ILE A 391 23.73 30.43 -22.56
C ILE A 391 24.75 31.23 -21.76
N LEU A 392 24.33 32.24 -20.99
CA LEU A 392 25.22 33.01 -20.12
C LEU A 392 25.84 32.14 -19.02
N ASP A 393 25.09 31.16 -18.50
CA ASP A 393 25.55 30.21 -17.48
C ASP A 393 26.39 29.05 -18.07
N MET A 394 26.55 29.00 -19.40
CA MET A 394 27.29 27.95 -20.08
C MET A 394 28.78 28.02 -19.74
N ARG A 395 29.33 26.90 -19.28
CA ARG A 395 30.79 26.76 -19.03
C ARG A 395 31.55 26.56 -20.33
N LEU A 396 32.70 27.21 -20.49
CA LEU A 396 33.55 27.12 -21.69
C LEU A 396 33.88 25.68 -22.15
N GLN A 397 33.96 24.72 -21.22
CA GLN A 397 34.16 23.30 -21.57
C GLN A 397 33.07 22.72 -22.49
N ARG A 398 31.85 23.27 -22.45
CA ARG A 398 30.71 22.86 -23.30
C ARG A 398 30.91 23.21 -24.78
N LEU A 399 31.91 24.01 -25.11
CA LEU A 399 32.26 24.39 -26.49
C LEU A 399 33.11 23.33 -27.21
N THR A 400 33.56 22.29 -26.51
CA THR A 400 34.33 21.20 -27.12
C THR A 400 33.44 20.36 -28.04
N GLY A 401 34.02 19.77 -29.10
CA GLY A 401 33.26 19.00 -30.10
C GLY A 401 32.43 17.87 -29.48
N LEU A 402 33.01 17.10 -28.56
CA LEU A 402 32.31 16.02 -27.84
C LEU A 402 31.12 16.53 -27.00
N GLU A 403 31.21 17.73 -26.42
CA GLU A 403 30.10 18.28 -25.62
C GLU A 403 28.97 18.81 -26.50
N ARG A 404 29.29 19.30 -27.71
CA ARG A 404 28.29 19.65 -28.72
C ARG A 404 27.53 18.42 -29.21
N GLU A 405 28.23 17.33 -29.50
CA GLU A 405 27.60 16.06 -29.89
C GLU A 405 26.66 15.55 -28.80
N LYS A 406 27.08 15.56 -27.53
CA LYS A 406 26.22 15.19 -26.40
C LYS A 406 24.95 16.05 -26.29
N ILE A 407 25.05 17.35 -26.53
CA ILE A 407 23.88 18.25 -26.53
C ILE A 407 22.90 17.87 -27.62
N GLU A 408 23.40 17.56 -28.82
CA GLU A 408 22.56 17.11 -29.94
C GLU A 408 21.90 15.76 -29.63
N GLU A 409 22.66 14.77 -29.16
CA GLU A 409 22.14 13.46 -28.77
C GLU A 409 21.09 13.57 -27.67
N GLU A 410 21.35 14.36 -26.62
CA GLU A 410 20.40 14.63 -25.54
C GLU A 410 19.13 15.26 -26.10
N TYR A 411 19.24 16.26 -26.97
CA TYR A 411 18.08 16.91 -27.59
C TYR A 411 17.25 15.94 -28.43
N GLN A 412 17.86 15.14 -29.30
CA GLN A 412 17.13 14.19 -30.15
C GLN A 412 16.43 13.11 -29.31
N SER A 413 17.07 12.62 -28.25
CA SER A 413 16.44 11.68 -27.32
C SER A 413 15.24 12.29 -26.59
N LEU A 414 15.32 13.57 -26.19
CA LEU A 414 14.21 14.27 -25.57
C LEU A 414 13.06 14.54 -26.55
N VAL A 415 13.34 14.85 -27.81
CA VAL A 415 12.29 15.00 -28.83
C VAL A 415 11.51 13.70 -29.02
N ALA A 416 12.21 12.57 -29.10
CA ALA A 416 11.57 11.25 -29.17
C ALA A 416 10.72 10.95 -27.92
N LEU A 417 11.27 11.21 -26.72
CA LEU A 417 10.55 11.05 -25.46
C LEU A 417 9.32 11.97 -25.37
N ILE A 418 9.42 13.22 -25.78
CA ILE A 418 8.30 14.18 -25.79
C ILE A 418 7.17 13.68 -26.69
N ALA A 419 7.52 13.15 -27.88
CA ALA A 419 6.54 12.57 -28.78
C ALA A 419 5.83 11.37 -28.16
N GLU A 420 6.58 10.46 -27.53
CA GLU A 420 6.04 9.30 -26.82
C GLU A 420 5.12 9.71 -25.65
N LEU A 421 5.55 10.65 -24.80
CA LEU A 421 4.76 11.13 -23.67
C LEU A 421 3.47 11.83 -24.12
N LYS A 422 3.52 12.58 -25.23
CA LYS A 422 2.32 13.19 -25.83
C LYS A 422 1.36 12.14 -26.37
N ASP A 423 1.87 11.08 -27.00
CA ASP A 423 1.06 9.95 -27.47
C ASP A 423 0.36 9.24 -26.31
N ILE A 424 1.10 8.93 -25.22
CA ILE A 424 0.53 8.32 -24.01
C ILE A 424 -0.61 9.19 -23.44
N LEU A 425 -0.44 10.50 -23.36
CA LEU A 425 -1.48 11.38 -22.83
C LEU A 425 -2.73 11.46 -23.74
N ALA A 426 -2.54 11.32 -25.05
CA ALA A 426 -3.61 11.36 -26.04
C ALA A 426 -4.40 10.05 -26.16
N ASN A 427 -3.80 8.91 -25.77
CA ASN A 427 -4.38 7.58 -25.96
C ASN A 427 -4.65 6.90 -24.61
N GLU A 428 -5.93 6.67 -24.27
CA GLU A 428 -6.30 5.99 -23.02
C GLU A 428 -5.81 4.54 -22.96
N GLU A 429 -5.74 3.83 -24.09
CA GLU A 429 -5.26 2.45 -24.12
C GLU A 429 -3.76 2.38 -23.77
N ARG A 430 -2.95 3.35 -24.23
CA ARG A 430 -1.52 3.45 -23.85
C ARG A 430 -1.35 3.65 -22.35
N VAL A 431 -2.24 4.42 -21.71
CA VAL A 431 -2.26 4.57 -20.25
C VAL A 431 -2.60 3.25 -19.58
N LEU A 432 -3.60 2.53 -20.10
CA LEU A 432 -3.99 1.21 -19.58
C LEU A 432 -2.88 0.17 -19.76
N GLU A 433 -2.20 0.13 -20.91
CA GLU A 433 -1.04 -0.73 -21.16
C GLU A 433 0.05 -0.52 -20.09
N ILE A 434 0.42 0.73 -19.79
CA ILE A 434 1.39 1.05 -18.74
C ILE A 434 0.91 0.56 -17.37
N ILE A 435 -0.38 0.72 -17.05
CA ILE A 435 -0.94 0.22 -15.78
C ILE A 435 -0.84 -1.30 -15.72
N ARG A 436 -1.18 -2.01 -16.80
CA ARG A 436 -1.13 -3.48 -16.88
C ARG A 436 0.30 -4.02 -16.81
N GLU A 437 1.28 -3.31 -17.39
CA GLU A 437 2.70 -3.70 -17.33
C GLU A 437 3.34 -3.44 -15.95
N GLU A 438 2.90 -2.40 -15.24
CA GLU A 438 3.44 -2.04 -13.94
C GLU A 438 2.81 -2.80 -12.76
N LEU A 439 1.59 -3.30 -12.92
CA LEU A 439 0.91 -4.23 -12.00
C LEU A 439 1.46 -5.65 -12.18
#